data_AF-A0A853LRU2-F1
#
_entry.id   AF-A0A853LRU2-F1
#
_cell.length_a   1.000
_cell.length_b   1.000
_cell.length_c   1.000
_cell.angle_alpha   90.00
_cell.angle_beta   90.00
_cell.angle_gamma   90.00
#
_symmetry.space_group_name_H-M   'P 1'
#
loop_
_entity.id
_entity.type
_entity.pdbx_description
1 polymer ?
#
loop_
_entity_poly.entity_id
_entity_poly.type
_entity_poly.pdbx_seq_one_letter_code
_entity_poly.pdbx_strand_id
1 'polypeptide(L)'
;MAARAYAEALHDQAMLLGYNVGVNFGMELGKEGSAVSFWVRRVDQPSGTERTFATTAEVDEYLAHVATFRRYSLELENNPRITVSSDSDGTATWITDTRTGERFGIRTADLENLTQLSVHAETPPTIGNWS
;
A
#
# COMPACT_ATOMS: atom_id res chain seq x y z
N MET A 1 14.63 16.54 -3.25
CA MET A 1 15.31 15.29 -3.63
C MET A 1 15.37 14.28 -2.48
N ALA A 2 15.75 14.66 -1.25
CA ALA A 2 15.87 13.71 -0.12
C ALA A 2 14.58 12.94 0.23
N ALA A 3 13.42 13.61 0.27
CA ALA A 3 12.16 12.97 0.69
C ALA A 3 11.65 11.88 -0.26
N ARG A 4 11.82 12.07 -1.58
CA ARG A 4 11.43 11.06 -2.58
C ARG A 4 12.33 9.82 -2.49
N ALA A 5 13.65 10.02 -2.40
CA ALA A 5 14.59 8.93 -2.22
C ALA A 5 14.35 8.15 -0.92
N TYR A 6 13.96 8.83 0.17
CA TYR A 6 13.55 8.18 1.41
C TYR A 6 12.29 7.32 1.22
N ALA A 7 11.22 7.87 0.63
CA ALA A 7 10.00 7.11 0.41
C ALA A 7 10.21 5.91 -0.52
N GLU A 8 11.03 6.06 -1.56
CA GLU A 8 11.42 4.95 -2.44
C GLU A 8 12.23 3.88 -1.67
N ALA A 9 13.16 4.28 -0.80
CA ALA A 9 13.92 3.34 0.03
C ALA A 9 13.06 2.61 1.07
N LEU A 10 11.99 3.24 1.56
CA LEU A 10 11.08 2.66 2.56
C LEU A 10 9.99 1.78 1.94
N HIS A 11 9.76 1.92 0.63
CA HIS A 11 8.69 1.22 -0.09
C HIS A 11 8.72 -0.28 0.13
N ASP A 12 9.88 -0.93 -0.06
CA ASP A 12 10.01 -2.39 0.11
C ASP A 12 9.70 -2.84 1.54
N GLN A 13 10.15 -2.07 2.55
CA GLN A 13 9.90 -2.39 3.95
C GLN A 13 8.42 -2.25 4.30
N ALA A 14 7.77 -1.19 3.81
CA ALA A 14 6.35 -1.00 4.00
C ALA A 14 5.52 -2.06 3.26
N MET A 15 5.94 -2.48 2.07
CA MET A 15 5.26 -3.52 1.29
C MET A 15 5.29 -4.88 1.99
N LEU A 16 6.35 -5.22 2.72
CA LEU A 16 6.40 -6.42 3.56
C LEU A 16 5.33 -6.41 4.67
N LEU A 17 4.93 -5.22 5.13
CA LEU A 17 3.85 -5.02 6.10
C LEU A 17 2.46 -4.90 5.43
N GLY A 18 2.40 -4.85 4.10
CA GLY A 18 1.18 -4.62 3.32
C GLY A 18 0.78 -3.16 3.23
N TYR A 19 1.75 -2.25 3.18
CA TYR A 19 1.53 -0.82 3.06
C TYR A 19 2.36 -0.19 1.93
N ASN A 20 1.79 0.81 1.28
CA ASN A 20 2.49 1.72 0.38
C ASN A 20 2.88 2.99 1.11
N VAL A 21 4.02 3.55 0.74
CA VAL A 21 4.47 4.87 1.20
C VAL A 21 4.66 5.77 -0.01
N GLY A 22 4.27 7.03 0.12
CA GLY A 22 4.62 8.04 -0.87
C GLY A 22 4.73 9.43 -0.29
N VAL A 23 4.95 10.39 -1.18
CA VAL A 23 5.21 11.78 -0.83
C VAL A 23 4.20 12.67 -1.52
N ASN A 24 3.63 13.60 -0.77
CA ASN A 24 2.87 14.72 -1.29
C ASN A 24 3.76 15.98 -1.26
N PHE A 25 3.72 16.73 -2.36
CA PHE A 25 4.37 18.03 -2.45
C PHE A 25 3.28 19.10 -2.50
N GLY A 26 3.10 19.83 -1.40
CA GLY A 26 2.22 20.99 -1.34
C GLY A 26 2.94 22.24 -1.85
N MET A 27 2.30 22.96 -2.78
CA MET A 27 2.62 24.37 -3.03
C MET A 27 1.68 25.22 -2.18
N GLU A 28 2.17 25.78 -1.08
CA GLU A 28 1.45 26.88 -0.42
C GLU A 28 1.71 28.17 -1.23
N LEU A 29 0.68 28.68 -1.92
CA LEU A 29 0.72 30.00 -2.53
C LEU A 29 0.97 31.06 -1.43
N GLY A 30 2.16 31.65 -1.42
CA GLY A 30 2.52 32.77 -0.55
C GLY A 30 3.52 32.47 0.58
N LYS A 31 4.01 31.22 0.72
CA LYS A 31 5.19 30.92 1.54
C LYS A 31 6.29 30.35 0.68
N GLU A 32 7.50 30.89 0.81
CA GLU A 32 8.70 30.26 0.25
C GLU A 32 8.98 28.96 1.00
N GLY A 33 8.49 27.85 0.44
CA GLY A 33 8.77 26.51 0.94
C GLY A 33 7.76 25.51 0.40
N SER A 34 8.24 24.51 -0.35
CA SER A 34 7.42 23.33 -0.66
C SER A 34 7.22 22.54 0.62
N ALA A 35 5.99 22.51 1.15
CA ALA A 35 5.66 21.64 2.26
C ALA A 35 5.68 20.19 1.76
N VAL A 36 6.60 19.39 2.29
CA VAL A 36 6.68 17.96 2.00
C VAL A 36 5.91 17.23 3.09
N SER A 37 4.99 16.35 2.70
CA SER A 37 4.36 15.39 3.61
C SER A 37 4.43 14.00 3.03
N PHE A 38 4.30 13.01 3.90
CA PHE A 38 4.31 11.60 3.55
C PHE A 38 2.89 11.06 3.68
N TRP A 39 2.59 10.01 2.92
CA TRP A 39 1.35 9.26 3.09
C TRP A 39 1.68 7.78 3.20
N VAL A 40 0.92 7.08 4.04
CA VAL A 40 0.99 5.63 4.19
C VAL A 40 -0.39 5.06 3.97
N ARG A 41 -0.51 4.03 3.11
CA ARG A 41 -1.77 3.37 2.79
C ARG A 41 -1.64 1.87 2.86
N ARG A 42 -2.62 1.19 3.45
CA ARG A 42 -2.70 -0.27 3.35
C ARG A 42 -3.01 -0.67 1.91
N VAL A 43 -2.35 -1.70 1.39
CA VAL A 43 -2.43 -2.07 -0.05
C VAL A 43 -3.82 -2.53 -0.48
N ASP A 44 -4.62 -3.10 0.43
CA ASP A 44 -5.99 -3.57 0.18
C ASP A 44 -7.04 -2.46 0.22
N GLN A 45 -6.65 -1.23 0.58
CA GLN A 45 -7.56 -0.11 0.75
C GLN A 45 -7.56 0.84 -0.46
N PRO A 46 -8.72 1.47 -0.77
CA PRO A 46 -8.83 2.39 -1.87
C PRO A 46 -8.02 3.67 -1.63
N SER A 47 -7.67 4.37 -2.71
CA SER A 47 -7.12 5.73 -2.60
C SER A 47 -8.08 6.65 -1.84
N GLY A 48 -7.53 7.59 -1.06
CA GLY A 48 -8.28 8.48 -0.18
C GLY A 48 -8.36 8.01 1.28
N THR A 49 -7.91 6.80 1.60
CA THR A 49 -7.81 6.30 2.99
C THR A 49 -6.41 6.44 3.58
N GLU A 50 -5.51 7.14 2.87
CA GLU A 50 -4.13 7.31 3.31
C GLU A 50 -4.05 8.08 4.62
N ARG A 51 -3.15 7.66 5.50
CA ARG A 51 -2.75 8.47 6.64
C ARG A 51 -1.57 9.35 6.24
N THR A 52 -1.67 10.64 6.50
CA THR A 52 -0.63 11.62 6.16
C THR A 52 0.23 11.98 7.37
N PHE A 53 1.52 12.16 7.14
CA PHE A 53 2.54 12.46 8.15
C PHE A 53 3.40 13.65 7.69
N ALA A 54 3.85 14.47 8.63
CA ALA A 54 4.68 15.63 8.32
C ALA A 54 6.17 15.26 8.20
N THR A 55 6.59 14.18 8.88
CA THR A 55 8.01 13.79 8.94
C THR A 55 8.22 12.31 8.68
N THR A 56 9.45 11.94 8.34
CA THR A 56 9.87 10.55 8.16
C THR A 56 9.84 9.77 9.48
N ALA A 57 10.20 10.41 10.61
CA ALA A 57 10.18 9.78 11.92
C ALA A 57 8.77 9.32 12.34
N GLU A 58 7.74 10.11 12.00
CA GLU A 58 6.34 9.72 12.22
C GLU A 58 5.91 8.54 11.35
N VAL A 59 6.44 8.44 10.13
CA VAL A 59 6.21 7.27 9.25
C VAL A 59 6.87 6.03 9.84
N ASP A 60 8.12 6.13 10.28
CA ASP A 60 8.85 5.02 10.91
C ASP A 60 8.13 4.53 12.17
N GLU A 61 7.69 5.44 13.04
CA GLU A 61 6.92 5.11 14.25
C GLU A 61 5.61 4.40 13.89
N TYR A 62 4.90 4.90 12.87
CA TYR A 62 3.66 4.27 12.42
C TYR A 62 3.89 2.87 11.84
N LEU A 63 4.92 2.68 11.00
CA LEU A 63 5.26 1.38 10.44
C LEU A 63 5.68 0.39 11.53
N ALA A 64 6.45 0.84 12.53
CA ALA A 64 6.80 0.03 13.69
C ALA A 64 5.56 -0.37 14.51
N HIS A 65 4.58 0.53 14.65
CA HIS A 65 3.33 0.24 15.33
C HIS A 65 2.48 -0.79 14.57
N VAL A 66 2.24 -0.61 13.27
CA VAL A 66 1.41 -1.56 12.49
C VAL A 66 2.09 -2.93 12.35
N ALA A 67 3.41 -3.00 12.40
CA ALA A 67 4.13 -4.28 12.43
C ALA A 67 3.75 -5.16 13.64
N THR A 68 3.19 -4.59 14.71
CA THR A 68 2.69 -5.34 15.87
C THR A 68 1.33 -6.01 15.63
N PHE A 69 0.63 -5.65 14.56
CA PHE A 69 -0.67 -6.22 14.24
C PHE A 69 -0.56 -7.63 13.65
N ARG A 70 -1.69 -8.35 13.67
CA ARG A 70 -1.77 -9.67 13.04
C ARG A 70 -1.49 -9.53 11.54
N ARG A 71 -0.61 -10.41 11.05
CA ARG A 71 -0.40 -10.60 9.62
C ARG A 71 -1.51 -11.48 9.04
N TYR A 72 -2.11 -11.00 7.97
CA TYR A 72 -3.06 -11.70 7.12
C TYR A 72 -2.42 -11.93 5.76
N SER A 73 -2.60 -13.12 5.19
CA SER A 73 -2.04 -13.45 3.88
C SER A 73 -3.14 -13.82 2.88
N LEU A 74 -3.00 -13.33 1.65
CA LEU A 74 -3.85 -13.66 0.52
C LEU A 74 -3.01 -14.39 -0.53
N GLU A 75 -3.36 -15.65 -0.79
CA GLU A 75 -2.79 -16.40 -1.90
C GLU A 75 -3.25 -15.75 -3.21
N LEU A 76 -2.28 -15.38 -4.06
CA LEU A 76 -2.52 -14.77 -5.37
C LEU A 76 -2.66 -15.83 -6.46
N GLU A 77 -2.01 -16.98 -6.28
CA GLU A 77 -2.08 -18.12 -7.18
C GLU A 77 -3.08 -19.17 -6.67
N ASN A 78 -3.81 -19.80 -7.59
CA ASN A 78 -4.76 -20.88 -7.30
C ASN A 78 -5.86 -20.53 -6.28
N ASN A 79 -6.13 -19.25 -6.06
CA ASN A 79 -7.17 -18.79 -5.16
C ASN A 79 -8.49 -18.55 -5.92
N PRO A 80 -9.51 -19.42 -5.78
CA PRO A 80 -10.77 -19.28 -6.54
C PRO A 80 -11.61 -18.08 -6.09
N ARG A 81 -11.25 -17.44 -4.96
CA ARG A 81 -11.99 -16.31 -4.42
C ARG A 81 -11.59 -14.96 -5.03
N ILE A 82 -10.50 -14.94 -5.80
CA ILE A 82 -10.04 -13.71 -6.43
C ILE A 82 -9.74 -13.92 -7.92
N THR A 83 -9.80 -12.84 -8.68
CA THR A 83 -9.15 -12.73 -9.99
C THR A 83 -8.05 -11.69 -9.91
N VAL A 84 -6.93 -11.97 -10.56
CA VAL A 84 -5.78 -11.08 -10.65
C VAL A 84 -5.62 -10.69 -12.12
N SER A 85 -5.68 -9.39 -12.41
CA SER A 85 -5.55 -8.88 -13.79
C SER A 85 -4.77 -7.57 -13.81
N SER A 86 -3.75 -7.49 -14.65
CA SER A 86 -3.06 -6.22 -14.92
C SER A 86 -3.83 -5.38 -15.92
N ASP A 87 -3.70 -4.06 -15.81
CA ASP A 87 -4.16 -3.12 -16.82
C ASP A 87 -3.35 -3.26 -18.13
N SER A 88 -3.81 -2.57 -19.17
CA SER A 88 -3.25 -2.68 -20.52
C SER A 88 -1.83 -2.13 -20.64
N ASP A 89 -1.43 -1.21 -19.77
CA ASP A 89 -0.09 -0.63 -19.75
C ASP A 89 0.86 -1.33 -18.77
N GLY A 90 0.36 -2.29 -17.98
CA GLY A 90 1.14 -3.06 -17.02
C GLY A 90 1.57 -2.25 -15.79
N THR A 91 0.90 -1.13 -15.50
CA THR A 91 1.25 -0.26 -14.37
C THR A 91 0.57 -0.71 -13.08
N ALA A 92 -0.68 -1.17 -13.16
CA ALA A 92 -1.44 -1.64 -12.02
C ALA A 92 -2.01 -3.04 -12.23
N THR A 93 -1.89 -3.86 -11.19
CA THR A 93 -2.55 -5.15 -11.06
C THR A 93 -3.74 -5.01 -10.12
N TRP A 94 -4.91 -5.40 -10.61
CA TRP A 94 -6.17 -5.40 -9.89
C TRP A 94 -6.45 -6.78 -9.31
N ILE A 95 -6.74 -6.82 -8.02
CA ILE A 95 -7.22 -8.00 -7.30
C ILE A 95 -8.70 -7.80 -7.04
N THR A 96 -9.55 -8.68 -7.58
CA THR A 96 -11.01 -8.58 -7.50
C THR A 96 -11.59 -9.79 -6.77
N ASP A 97 -12.42 -9.59 -5.74
CA ASP A 97 -13.16 -10.68 -5.09
C ASP A 97 -14.28 -11.18 -6.03
N THR A 98 -14.27 -12.47 -6.35
CA THR A 98 -15.20 -13.07 -7.32
C THR A 98 -16.63 -13.18 -6.83
N ARG A 99 -16.86 -13.09 -5.52
CA ARG A 99 -18.19 -13.12 -4.90
C ARG A 99 -18.80 -11.73 -4.82
N THR A 100 -18.03 -10.72 -4.41
CA THR A 100 -18.56 -9.36 -4.19
C THR A 100 -18.37 -8.43 -5.40
N GLY A 101 -17.39 -8.70 -6.26
CA GLY A 101 -16.98 -7.82 -7.35
C GLY A 101 -16.15 -6.62 -6.89
N GLU A 102 -15.89 -6.48 -5.58
CA GLU A 102 -15.02 -5.44 -5.05
C GLU A 102 -13.56 -5.71 -5.42
N ARG A 103 -12.78 -4.65 -5.62
CA ARG A 103 -11.39 -4.76 -6.05
C ARG A 103 -10.50 -3.69 -5.47
N PHE A 104 -9.22 -3.99 -5.39
CA PHE A 104 -8.16 -3.03 -5.08
C PHE A 104 -7.00 -3.19 -6.06
N GLY A 105 -6.21 -2.11 -6.21
CA GLY A 105 -5.11 -2.03 -7.16
C GLY A 105 -3.78 -1.88 -6.45
N ILE A 106 -2.79 -2.64 -6.92
CA ILE A 106 -1.38 -2.57 -6.51
C ILE A 106 -0.55 -2.31 -7.76
N ARG A 107 0.61 -1.65 -7.65
CA ARG A 107 1.51 -1.53 -8.81
C ARG A 107 1.95 -2.93 -9.23
N THR A 108 1.97 -3.19 -10.53
CA THR A 108 2.34 -4.52 -11.04
C THR A 108 3.76 -4.91 -10.60
N ALA A 109 4.70 -3.96 -10.62
CA ALA A 109 6.08 -4.17 -10.17
C ALA A 109 6.18 -4.65 -8.71
N ASP A 110 5.24 -4.26 -7.84
CA ASP A 110 5.23 -4.65 -6.42
C ASP A 110 4.72 -6.09 -6.21
N LEU A 111 4.07 -6.67 -7.22
CA LEU A 111 3.59 -8.05 -7.23
C LEU A 111 4.45 -8.98 -8.09
N GLU A 112 5.46 -8.46 -8.80
CA GLU A 112 6.31 -9.27 -9.64
C GLU A 112 7.00 -10.36 -8.81
N ASN A 113 6.72 -11.62 -9.15
CA ASN A 113 7.20 -12.83 -8.47
C ASN A 113 6.60 -13.10 -7.07
N LEU A 114 5.54 -12.40 -6.66
CA LEU A 114 4.81 -12.71 -5.44
C LEU A 114 3.72 -13.75 -5.70
N THR A 115 3.77 -14.86 -4.95
CA THR A 115 2.69 -15.86 -4.92
C THR A 115 1.62 -15.52 -3.89
N GLN A 116 1.95 -14.66 -2.93
CA GLN A 116 1.08 -14.24 -1.84
C GLN A 116 1.27 -12.75 -1.53
N LEU A 117 0.19 -12.10 -1.13
CA LEU A 117 0.19 -10.75 -0.58
C LEU A 117 0.00 -10.83 0.94
N SER A 118 0.66 -9.95 1.69
CA SER A 118 0.52 -9.90 3.14
C SER A 118 0.13 -8.51 3.61
N VAL A 119 -0.70 -8.46 4.64
CA VAL A 119 -1.16 -7.22 5.28
C VAL A 119 -1.16 -7.38 6.79
N HIS A 120 -0.51 -6.45 7.49
CA HIS A 120 -0.63 -6.31 8.93
C HIS A 120 -1.85 -5.43 9.26
N ALA A 121 -2.81 -5.96 10.01
CA ALA A 121 -4.04 -5.25 10.36
C ALA A 121 -4.67 -5.77 11.65
N GLU A 122 -5.47 -4.92 12.30
CA GLU A 122 -6.26 -5.32 13.48
C GLU A 122 -7.43 -6.26 13.10
N THR A 123 -7.95 -6.09 11.89
CA THR A 123 -9.06 -6.88 11.33
C THR A 123 -8.69 -7.42 9.95
N PRO A 124 -9.22 -8.59 9.56
CA PRO A 124 -8.94 -9.15 8.26
C PRO A 124 -9.45 -8.21 7.16
N PRO A 125 -8.71 -8.05 6.05
CA PRO A 125 -9.22 -7.34 4.88
C PRO A 125 -10.50 -7.97 4.33
N THR A 126 -11.35 -7.16 3.69
CA THR A 126 -12.70 -7.57 3.27
C THR A 126 -12.78 -8.17 1.86
N ILE A 127 -11.80 -7.89 1.01
CA ILE A 127 -11.75 -8.34 -0.39
C ILE A 127 -10.89 -9.59 -0.49
N GLY A 128 -11.47 -10.75 -0.80
CA GLY A 128 -10.77 -12.03 -0.82
C GLY A 128 -10.97 -12.86 0.46
N ASN A 129 -10.14 -13.87 0.66
CA ASN A 129 -10.21 -14.84 1.76
C ASN A 129 -8.86 -14.94 2.49
N TRP A 130 -8.55 -13.89 3.25
CA TRP A 130 -7.29 -13.78 3.99
C TRP A 130 -7.23 -14.74 5.19
N SER A 131 -6.05 -15.34 5.44
CA SER A 131 -5.78 -16.23 6.58
C SER A 131 -4.72 -15.70 7.53
#